data_AF-A0A7C4R869-F1
#
_entry.id   AF-A0A7C4R869-F1
#
_cell.length_a   1.000
_cell.length_b   1.000
_cell.length_c   1.000
_cell.angle_alpha   90.00
_cell.angle_beta   90.00
_cell.angle_gamma   90.00
#
_symmetry.space_group_name_H-M   'P 1'
#
loop_
_entity.id
_entity.type
_entity.pdbx_description
1 polymer ?
#
loop_
_entity_poly.entity_id
_entity_poly.type
_entity_poly.pdbx_seq_one_letter_code
_entity_poly.pdbx_strand_id
1 'polypeptide(L)'
;MDNDNQNETENKTPKIPYAVFYKEIKLPEENLSKEEVKEKYLLEIQGEYIELKESENILNSLFFFDLAHKYCPELVFINKTGEKFILFIHHNEPIIRDEKLKTKLIFEKWPKNDKEIEEKEVVFDLQDKSDNDIRKITRKIKSKFQKAIIKGGSILMILSTFHSLYGFAQEVYYQDKNNKLAKIR
;
A
#
# COMPACT_ATOMS: atom_id res chain seq x y z
N MET A 1 14.23 37.46 35.58
CA MET A 1 13.55 36.99 36.79
C MET A 1 12.16 36.53 36.44
N ASP A 2 11.88 35.34 35.94
CA ASP A 2 12.64 34.32 35.22
C ASP A 2 11.60 33.52 34.43
N ASN A 3 11.84 33.33 33.14
CA ASN A 3 11.06 32.47 32.28
C ASN A 3 11.57 31.04 32.48
N ASP A 4 10.95 30.28 33.38
CA ASP A 4 11.19 28.85 33.49
C ASP A 4 10.46 28.12 32.36
N ASN A 5 11.08 28.16 31.18
CA ASN A 5 10.82 27.22 30.09
C ASN A 5 11.46 25.88 30.47
N GLN A 6 10.72 25.06 31.23
CA GLN A 6 11.08 23.66 31.42
C GLN A 6 10.82 22.91 30.10
N ASN A 7 11.85 22.86 29.25
CA ASN A 7 11.94 21.86 28.19
C ASN A 7 12.13 20.50 28.86
N GLU A 8 11.03 19.82 29.14
CA GLU A 8 11.04 18.38 29.41
C GLU A 8 11.57 17.68 28.17
N THR A 9 12.87 17.38 28.20
CA THR A 9 13.48 16.42 27.29
C THR A 9 12.99 15.06 27.76
N GLU A 10 11.87 14.59 27.18
CA GLU A 10 11.44 13.20 27.31
C GLU A 10 12.63 12.30 26.93
N ASN A 11 13.27 11.72 27.94
CA ASN A 11 14.23 10.64 27.78
C ASN A 11 13.45 9.44 27.19
N LYS A 12 13.33 9.40 25.86
CA LYS A 12 12.74 8.27 25.15
C LYS A 12 13.64 7.07 25.37
N THR A 13 13.23 6.19 26.27
CA THR A 13 13.85 4.88 26.50
C THR A 13 14.01 4.18 25.14
N PRO A 14 15.22 3.72 24.77
CA PRO A 14 15.42 3.04 23.50
C PRO A 14 14.55 1.79 23.43
N LYS A 15 13.75 1.69 22.36
CA LYS A 15 12.87 0.54 22.11
C LYS A 15 13.71 -0.67 21.70
N ILE A 16 13.54 -1.78 22.41
CA ILE A 16 14.22 -3.05 22.10
C ILE A 16 13.60 -3.63 20.81
N PRO A 17 14.39 -3.98 19.79
CA PRO A 17 13.86 -4.60 18.57
C PRO A 17 13.24 -5.96 18.87
N TYR A 18 12.12 -6.28 18.22
CA TYR A 18 11.52 -7.62 18.26
C TYR A 18 11.50 -8.26 16.87
N ALA A 19 11.48 -9.59 16.84
CA ALA A 19 11.28 -10.37 15.63
C ALA A 19 9.78 -10.48 15.31
N VAL A 20 9.44 -10.42 14.02
CA VAL A 20 8.07 -10.65 13.54
C VAL A 20 7.97 -11.95 12.76
N PHE A 21 6.80 -12.58 12.87
CA PHE A 21 6.43 -13.71 12.03
C PHE A 21 5.40 -13.21 11.02
N TYR A 22 5.67 -13.47 9.74
CA TYR A 22 4.73 -13.13 8.68
C TYR A 22 3.77 -14.28 8.46
N LYS A 23 2.48 -13.95 8.44
CA LYS A 23 1.45 -14.86 7.97
C LYS A 23 1.36 -14.77 6.45
N GLU A 24 1.56 -15.91 5.80
CA GLU A 24 1.44 -16.00 4.35
C GLU A 24 -0.03 -16.06 3.92
N ILE A 25 -0.42 -15.21 2.96
CA ILE A 25 -1.72 -15.20 2.32
C ILE A 25 -1.56 -15.54 0.84
N LYS A 26 -2.40 -16.49 0.37
CA LYS A 26 -2.60 -16.79 -1.04
C LYS A 26 -4.03 -16.42 -1.42
N LEU A 27 -4.15 -15.63 -2.48
CA LEU A 27 -5.44 -15.27 -3.04
C LEU A 27 -5.88 -16.31 -4.06
N PRO A 28 -7.19 -16.56 -4.17
CA PRO A 28 -7.72 -17.42 -5.21
C PRO A 28 -7.58 -16.78 -6.59
N GLU A 29 -7.63 -17.61 -7.63
CA GLU A 29 -7.60 -17.16 -9.02
C GLU A 29 -9.01 -16.80 -9.54
N GLU A 30 -10.08 -17.35 -8.94
CA GLU A 30 -11.44 -16.90 -9.23
C GLU A 30 -11.68 -15.44 -8.80
N ASN A 31 -12.41 -14.67 -9.62
CA ASN A 31 -12.76 -13.30 -9.27
C ASN A 31 -13.72 -13.29 -8.08
N LEU A 32 -13.27 -12.71 -6.97
CA LEU A 32 -14.10 -12.42 -5.81
C LEU A 32 -14.59 -10.97 -5.86
N SER A 33 -15.77 -10.74 -5.32
CA SER A 33 -16.24 -9.40 -4.96
C SER A 33 -15.42 -8.83 -3.80
N LYS A 34 -15.51 -7.51 -3.64
CA LYS A 34 -14.84 -6.81 -2.53
C LYS A 34 -15.31 -7.32 -1.17
N GLU A 35 -16.62 -7.62 -1.06
CA GLU A 35 -17.26 -8.14 0.13
C GLU A 35 -16.76 -9.55 0.47
N GLU A 36 -16.66 -10.44 -0.52
CA GLU A 36 -16.12 -11.80 -0.33
C GLU A 36 -14.66 -11.78 0.14
N VAL A 37 -13.82 -10.91 -0.43
CA VAL A 37 -12.43 -10.74 0.03
C VAL A 37 -12.40 -10.27 1.49
N LYS A 38 -13.29 -9.33 1.86
CA LYS A 38 -13.37 -8.83 3.24
C LYS A 38 -13.80 -9.93 4.21
N GLU A 39 -14.88 -10.65 3.91
CA GLU A 39 -15.39 -11.73 4.77
C GLU A 39 -14.36 -12.84 4.97
N LYS A 40 -13.64 -13.19 3.91
CA LYS A 40 -12.65 -14.25 3.94
C LYS A 40 -11.40 -13.88 4.74
N TYR A 41 -10.88 -12.66 4.57
CA TYR A 41 -9.53 -12.32 5.04
C TYR A 41 -9.46 -11.34 6.21
N LEU A 42 -10.53 -10.62 6.57
CA LEU A 42 -10.44 -9.57 7.59
C LEU A 42 -9.91 -10.10 8.94
N LEU A 43 -10.51 -11.18 9.46
CA LEU A 43 -10.08 -11.78 10.72
C LEU A 43 -8.67 -12.36 10.65
N GLU A 44 -8.25 -12.77 9.44
CA GLU A 44 -6.96 -13.39 9.22
C GLU A 44 -5.79 -12.41 9.24
N ILE A 45 -6.05 -11.13 8.94
CA ILE A 45 -5.01 -10.12 8.74
C ILE A 45 -4.99 -9.02 9.79
N GLN A 46 -6.04 -8.92 10.61
CA GLN A 46 -6.19 -7.83 11.57
C GLN A 46 -5.08 -7.88 12.63
N GLY A 47 -4.20 -6.88 12.62
CA GLY A 47 -3.06 -6.79 13.54
C GLY A 47 -1.85 -7.65 13.17
N GLU A 48 -1.94 -8.44 12.10
CA GLU A 48 -0.92 -9.43 11.71
C GLU A 48 0.06 -8.88 10.67
N TYR A 49 1.32 -9.31 10.72
CA TYR A 49 2.29 -9.00 9.67
C TYR A 49 2.08 -9.95 8.50
N ILE A 50 1.83 -9.41 7.30
CA ILE A 50 1.35 -10.24 6.18
C ILE A 50 2.40 -10.37 5.06
N GLU A 51 2.53 -11.59 4.55
CA GLU A 51 3.19 -11.89 3.29
C GLU A 51 2.14 -12.31 2.24
N LEU A 52 1.90 -11.46 1.25
CA LEU A 52 0.98 -11.73 0.14
C LEU A 52 1.76 -12.35 -1.03
N LYS A 53 1.38 -13.57 -1.42
CA LYS A 53 1.88 -14.19 -2.65
C LYS A 53 1.22 -13.60 -3.89
N GLU A 54 2.02 -13.40 -4.93
CA GLU A 54 1.55 -12.98 -6.24
C GLU A 54 0.52 -13.99 -6.79
N SER A 55 -0.69 -13.48 -7.06
CA SER A 55 -1.79 -14.19 -7.72
C SER A 55 -1.94 -13.66 -9.14
N GLU A 56 -2.46 -14.44 -10.08
CA GLU A 56 -2.74 -13.90 -11.43
C GLU A 56 -3.98 -13.01 -11.44
N ASN A 57 -4.81 -13.11 -10.39
CA ASN A 57 -5.97 -12.27 -10.18
C ASN A 57 -5.60 -10.91 -9.57
N ILE A 58 -5.47 -9.92 -10.45
CA ILE A 58 -5.15 -8.53 -10.10
C ILE A 58 -6.26 -7.89 -9.24
N LEU A 59 -7.53 -8.19 -9.51
CA LEU A 59 -8.66 -7.60 -8.77
C LEU A 59 -8.68 -8.06 -7.32
N ASN A 60 -8.54 -9.37 -7.10
CA ASN A 60 -8.42 -9.92 -5.76
C ASN A 60 -7.23 -9.29 -5.02
N SER A 61 -6.09 -9.14 -5.70
CA SER A 61 -4.89 -8.50 -5.15
C SER A 61 -5.15 -7.06 -4.72
N LEU A 62 -5.86 -6.27 -5.53
CA LEU A 62 -6.23 -4.89 -5.23
C LEU A 62 -7.23 -4.78 -4.08
N PHE A 63 -8.27 -5.60 -4.06
CA PHE A 63 -9.26 -5.62 -2.98
C PHE A 63 -8.63 -6.05 -1.65
N PHE A 64 -7.78 -7.09 -1.69
CA PHE A 64 -7.03 -7.52 -0.52
C PHE A 64 -6.10 -6.42 -0.03
N PHE A 65 -5.42 -5.71 -0.94
CA PHE A 65 -4.56 -4.60 -0.58
C PHE A 65 -5.34 -3.47 0.12
N ASP A 66 -6.56 -3.12 -0.35
CA ASP A 66 -7.44 -2.13 0.33
C ASP A 66 -7.94 -2.55 1.69
N LEU A 67 -8.07 -3.86 1.91
CA LEU A 67 -8.33 -4.40 3.22
C LEU A 67 -7.07 -4.32 4.10
N ALA A 68 -5.96 -4.89 3.64
CA ALA A 68 -4.70 -4.99 4.38
C ALA A 68 -4.17 -3.62 4.80
N HIS A 69 -4.20 -2.62 3.92
CA HIS A 69 -3.75 -1.27 4.22
C HIS A 69 -4.48 -0.64 5.43
N LYS A 70 -5.72 -1.07 5.72
CA LYS A 70 -6.50 -0.56 6.86
C LYS A 70 -6.26 -1.33 8.16
N TYR A 71 -5.96 -2.62 8.06
CA TYR A 71 -6.05 -3.54 9.20
C TYR A 71 -4.74 -4.22 9.57
N CYS A 72 -3.71 -4.20 8.72
CA CYS A 72 -2.43 -4.83 9.01
C CYS A 72 -1.31 -3.78 9.24
N PRO A 73 -0.37 -4.04 10.18
CA PRO A 73 0.76 -3.16 10.46
C PRO A 73 1.80 -3.11 9.34
N GLU A 74 1.98 -4.20 8.59
CA GLU A 74 2.95 -4.30 7.49
C GLU A 74 2.45 -5.31 6.44
N LEU A 75 2.71 -5.03 5.16
CA LEU A 75 2.45 -5.95 4.06
C LEU A 75 3.68 -6.10 3.18
N VAL A 76 4.09 -7.35 2.99
CA VAL A 76 5.16 -7.77 2.09
C VAL A 76 4.55 -8.52 0.92
N PHE A 77 4.95 -8.18 -0.30
CA PHE A 77 4.60 -8.88 -1.53
C PHE A 77 5.69 -9.88 -1.91
N ILE A 78 5.29 -11.09 -2.28
CA ILE A 78 6.18 -12.14 -2.77
C ILE A 78 5.86 -12.39 -4.23
N ASN A 79 6.80 -12.08 -5.13
CA ASN A 79 6.60 -12.32 -6.56
C ASN A 79 6.74 -13.81 -6.93
N LYS A 80 6.44 -14.15 -8.19
CA LYS A 80 6.59 -15.52 -8.73
C LYS A 80 8.00 -16.11 -8.61
N THR A 81 9.05 -15.27 -8.50
CA THR A 81 10.44 -15.74 -8.32
C THR A 81 10.83 -15.92 -6.84
N GLY A 82 9.92 -15.61 -5.90
CA GLY A 82 10.14 -15.71 -4.46
C GLY A 82 10.82 -14.48 -3.85
N GLU A 83 11.05 -13.43 -4.63
CA GLU A 83 11.58 -12.17 -4.12
C GLU A 83 10.51 -11.42 -3.31
N LYS A 84 10.94 -10.88 -2.17
CA LYS A 84 10.08 -10.20 -1.20
C LYS A 84 10.25 -8.69 -1.29
N PHE A 85 9.14 -7.96 -1.39
CA PHE A 85 9.06 -6.51 -1.52
C PHE A 85 8.13 -5.93 -0.46
N ILE A 86 8.58 -4.95 0.32
CA ILE A 86 7.68 -4.24 1.24
C ILE A 86 6.77 -3.32 0.43
N LEU A 87 5.45 -3.45 0.61
CA LEU A 87 4.48 -2.53 0.01
C LEU A 87 4.14 -1.35 0.93
N PHE A 88 3.96 -1.59 2.23
CA PHE A 88 3.80 -0.53 3.23
C PHE A 88 4.20 -0.97 4.64
N ILE A 89 4.51 0.01 5.49
CA ILE A 89 4.82 -0.14 6.92
C ILE A 89 4.05 0.94 7.68
N HIS A 90 3.16 0.55 8.58
CA HIS A 90 2.34 1.46 9.39
C HIS A 90 2.78 1.55 10.86
N HIS A 91 3.59 0.62 11.34
CA HIS A 91 4.17 0.67 12.68
C HIS A 91 5.43 1.55 12.73
N ASN A 92 5.77 2.03 13.92
CA ASN A 92 7.00 2.80 14.18
C ASN A 92 8.00 2.02 15.07
N GLU A 93 7.69 0.77 15.40
CA GLU A 93 8.54 -0.07 16.24
C GLU A 93 9.79 -0.56 15.47
N PRO A 94 10.95 -0.70 16.14
CA PRO A 94 12.12 -1.34 15.55
C PRO A 94 11.88 -2.85 15.44
N ILE A 95 12.00 -3.39 14.23
CA ILE A 95 11.73 -4.81 13.94
C ILE A 95 12.94 -5.45 13.27
N ILE A 96 13.29 -6.66 13.72
CA ILE A 96 14.30 -7.52 13.10
C ILE A 96 13.65 -8.27 11.93
N ARG A 97 14.22 -8.13 10.73
CA ARG A 97 13.72 -8.76 9.49
C ARG A 97 14.75 -9.72 8.89
N ASP A 98 14.28 -10.65 8.08
CA ASP A 98 15.15 -11.50 7.25
C ASP A 98 15.95 -10.61 6.28
N GLU A 99 17.26 -10.85 6.19
CA GLU A 99 18.18 -10.12 5.30
C GLU A 99 17.79 -10.22 3.81
N LYS A 100 17.06 -11.28 3.42
CA LYS A 100 16.59 -11.49 2.04
C LYS A 100 15.46 -10.54 1.64
N LEU A 101 14.86 -9.84 2.59
CA LEU A 101 13.75 -8.95 2.34
C LEU A 101 14.27 -7.67 1.68
N LYS A 102 14.07 -7.54 0.35
CA LYS A 102 14.53 -6.36 -0.39
C LYS A 102 13.71 -5.15 0.05
N THR A 103 14.30 -4.32 0.90
CA THR A 103 13.70 -3.11 1.48
C THR A 103 13.65 -1.89 0.54
N LYS A 104 14.01 -2.03 -0.75
CA LYS A 104 13.78 -0.99 -1.78
C LYS A 104 12.44 -1.30 -2.45
N LEU A 105 11.36 -0.50 -2.37
CA LEU A 105 11.15 0.89 -1.93
C LEU A 105 9.63 1.19 -2.02
N ILE A 106 9.07 2.11 -1.20
CA ILE A 106 8.25 3.28 -1.63
C ILE A 106 7.76 4.13 -0.43
N PHE A 107 8.13 5.41 -0.53
CA PHE A 107 7.81 6.68 0.16
C PHE A 107 7.31 6.76 1.61
N GLU A 108 8.06 7.54 2.39
CA GLU A 108 7.71 8.12 3.67
C GLU A 108 6.37 8.89 3.65
N LYS A 109 5.67 8.80 4.78
CA LYS A 109 4.40 9.46 5.10
C LYS A 109 4.40 10.94 4.68
N TRP A 110 3.45 11.34 3.83
CA TRP A 110 3.17 12.75 3.53
C TRP A 110 1.96 13.24 4.34
N PRO A 111 1.93 14.50 4.85
CA PRO A 111 0.84 14.96 5.70
C PRO A 111 -0.49 15.02 4.95
N LYS A 112 -1.56 14.64 5.66
CA LYS A 112 -2.93 14.95 5.28
C LYS A 112 -3.13 16.46 5.42
N ASN A 113 -3.39 17.15 4.31
CA ASN A 113 -4.03 18.45 4.35
C ASN A 113 -5.34 18.32 3.60
N ASP A 114 -6.44 18.31 4.36
CA ASP A 114 -7.78 18.42 3.82
C ASP A 114 -7.95 19.84 3.26
N LYS A 115 -7.98 19.94 1.94
CA LYS A 115 -8.53 21.09 1.22
C LYS A 115 -9.51 20.55 0.21
N GLU A 116 -10.64 21.24 0.04
CA GLU A 116 -11.62 20.94 -1.00
C GLU A 116 -10.91 20.80 -2.35
N ILE A 117 -11.06 19.62 -2.95
CA ILE A 117 -10.37 19.21 -4.17
C ILE A 117 -11.35 19.38 -5.33
N GLU A 118 -10.99 20.19 -6.33
CA GLU A 118 -11.70 20.25 -7.62
C GLU A 118 -11.82 18.84 -8.23
N GLU A 119 -12.99 18.50 -8.79
CA GLU A 119 -13.19 17.27 -9.54
C GLU A 119 -12.20 17.20 -10.72
N LYS A 120 -11.18 16.36 -10.57
CA LYS A 120 -10.24 16.02 -11.64
C LYS A 120 -10.10 14.50 -11.68
N GLU A 121 -10.14 13.96 -12.89
CA GLU A 121 -9.84 12.57 -13.20
C GLU A 121 -8.39 12.47 -13.69
N VAL A 122 -7.65 11.47 -13.19
CA VAL A 122 -6.32 11.15 -13.69
C VAL A 122 -6.26 9.69 -14.12
N VAL A 123 -5.69 9.46 -15.30
CA VAL A 123 -5.51 8.14 -15.89
C VAL A 123 -4.03 7.76 -15.85
N PHE A 124 -3.72 6.62 -15.24
CA PHE A 124 -2.39 6.03 -15.16
C PHE A 124 -2.30 4.82 -16.07
N ASP A 125 -1.62 4.99 -17.21
CA ASP A 125 -1.24 3.87 -18.06
C ASP A 125 0.16 3.39 -17.69
N LEU A 126 0.22 2.20 -17.10
CA LEU A 126 1.44 1.58 -16.60
C LEU A 126 2.04 0.57 -17.58
N GLN A 127 1.47 0.40 -18.77
CA GLN A 127 2.07 -0.45 -19.80
C GLN A 127 3.50 0.03 -20.11
N ASP A 128 4.45 -0.90 -20.03
CA ASP A 128 5.88 -0.69 -20.28
C ASP A 128 6.55 0.40 -19.44
N LYS A 129 5.97 0.78 -18.30
CA LYS A 129 6.59 1.74 -17.38
C LYS A 129 7.59 1.05 -16.46
N SER A 130 8.69 1.73 -16.17
CA SER A 130 9.62 1.28 -15.13
C SER A 130 9.12 1.70 -13.73
N ASP A 131 9.54 0.99 -12.68
CA ASP A 131 9.29 1.39 -11.29
C ASP A 131 9.74 2.84 -11.00
N ASN A 132 10.81 3.27 -11.67
CA ASN A 132 11.34 4.62 -11.50
C ASN A 132 10.40 5.69 -12.10
N ASP A 133 9.69 5.35 -13.18
CA ASP A 133 8.70 6.24 -13.77
C ASP A 133 7.45 6.34 -12.91
N ILE A 134 7.01 5.24 -12.28
CA ILE A 134 5.92 5.27 -11.28
C ILE A 134 6.30 6.22 -10.15
N ARG A 135 7.51 6.11 -9.60
CA ARG A 135 7.97 7.02 -8.53
C ARG A 135 7.98 8.49 -8.97
N LYS A 136 8.31 8.77 -10.24
CA LYS A 136 8.26 10.14 -10.77
C LYS A 136 6.81 10.62 -10.94
N ILE A 137 5.93 9.75 -11.44
CA ILE A 137 4.50 10.03 -11.61
C ILE A 137 3.87 10.29 -10.25
N THR A 138 4.06 9.40 -9.27
CA THR A 138 3.51 9.57 -7.90
C THR A 138 4.04 10.82 -7.20
N ARG A 139 5.33 11.16 -7.35
CA ARG A 139 5.86 12.43 -6.83
C ARG A 139 5.27 13.68 -7.51
N LYS A 140 4.88 13.60 -8.79
CA LYS A 140 4.25 14.72 -9.51
C LYS A 140 2.78 14.88 -9.15
N ILE A 141 2.14 13.82 -8.67
CA ILE A 141 0.78 13.86 -8.16
C ILE A 141 0.77 14.61 -6.83
N LYS A 142 0.47 15.91 -6.86
CA LYS A 142 0.01 16.66 -5.69
C LYS A 142 -1.49 16.40 -5.49
N SER A 143 -1.98 16.47 -4.26
CA SER A 143 -3.34 16.21 -3.73
C SER A 143 -4.54 16.87 -4.46
N LYS A 144 -4.70 16.65 -5.77
CA LYS A 144 -5.52 17.51 -6.65
C LYS A 144 -6.55 16.77 -7.52
N PHE A 145 -6.85 15.50 -7.26
CA PHE A 145 -7.77 14.72 -8.08
C PHE A 145 -8.62 13.80 -7.21
N GLN A 146 -9.91 13.72 -7.53
CA GLN A 146 -10.86 12.90 -6.79
C GLN A 146 -10.85 11.45 -7.28
N LYS A 147 -10.63 11.25 -8.58
CA LYS A 147 -10.74 9.94 -9.23
C LYS A 147 -9.45 9.54 -9.94
N ALA A 148 -8.98 8.32 -9.67
CA ALA A 148 -7.84 7.70 -10.33
C ALA A 148 -8.28 6.48 -11.14
N ILE A 149 -7.73 6.30 -12.34
CA ILE A 149 -7.89 5.06 -13.11
C ILE A 149 -6.51 4.46 -13.36
N ILE A 150 -6.26 3.24 -12.88
CA ILE A 150 -5.02 2.50 -13.07
C ILE A 150 -5.21 1.46 -14.18
N LYS A 151 -4.31 1.44 -15.18
CA LYS A 151 -4.38 0.54 -16.34
C LYS A 151 -3.07 -0.23 -16.52
N GLY A 152 -3.17 -1.56 -16.63
CA GLY A 152 -2.06 -2.44 -17.00
C GLY A 152 -0.87 -2.43 -16.03
N GLY A 153 0.23 -3.09 -16.43
CA GLY A 153 1.47 -3.21 -15.64
C GLY A 153 1.58 -4.53 -14.87
N SER A 154 2.72 -4.72 -14.18
CA SER A 154 2.90 -5.85 -13.24
C SER A 154 2.08 -5.61 -11.96
N ILE A 155 1.73 -6.68 -11.25
CA ILE A 155 0.96 -6.58 -10.01
C ILE A 155 1.69 -5.74 -8.97
N LEU A 156 3.00 -5.95 -8.80
CA LEU A 156 3.82 -5.16 -7.89
C LEU A 156 3.73 -3.66 -8.22
N MET A 157 3.83 -3.29 -9.50
CA MET A 157 3.70 -1.90 -9.95
C MET A 157 2.31 -1.32 -9.68
N ILE A 158 1.27 -2.10 -9.95
CA ILE A 158 -0.13 -1.72 -9.72
C ILE A 158 -0.38 -1.48 -8.23
N LEU A 159 0.02 -2.41 -7.37
CA LEU A 159 -0.15 -2.29 -5.91
C LEU A 159 0.65 -1.12 -5.34
N SER A 160 1.87 -0.90 -5.82
CA SER A 160 2.72 0.23 -5.41
C SER A 160 2.13 1.58 -5.81
N THR A 161 1.55 1.65 -7.01
CA THR A 161 0.83 2.85 -7.48
C THR A 161 -0.40 3.06 -6.62
N PHE A 162 -1.19 2.01 -6.38
CA PHE A 162 -2.40 2.10 -5.57
C PHE A 162 -2.09 2.56 -4.14
N HIS A 163 -1.05 2.01 -3.50
CA HIS A 163 -0.55 2.48 -2.19
C HIS A 163 -0.28 4.00 -2.19
N SER A 164 0.45 4.47 -3.22
CA SER A 164 0.82 5.87 -3.34
C SER A 164 -0.40 6.79 -3.48
N LEU A 165 -1.58 6.28 -3.86
CA LEU A 165 -2.80 7.04 -4.05
C LEU A 165 -3.70 7.12 -2.79
N TYR A 166 -3.46 6.33 -1.73
CA TYR A 166 -4.37 6.23 -0.57
C TYR A 166 -4.69 7.55 0.13
N GLY A 167 -3.74 8.48 0.13
CA GLY A 167 -3.90 9.79 0.76
C GLY A 167 -4.42 10.89 -0.16
N PHE A 168 -4.59 10.63 -1.46
CA PHE A 168 -4.82 11.67 -2.47
C PHE A 168 -6.10 11.48 -3.25
N ALA A 169 -6.41 10.25 -3.64
CA ALA A 169 -7.61 9.94 -4.42
C ALA A 169 -8.76 9.54 -3.49
N GLN A 170 -9.95 10.07 -3.75
CA GLN A 170 -11.17 9.63 -3.07
C GLN A 170 -11.64 8.30 -3.66
N GLU A 171 -11.63 8.20 -4.99
CA GLU A 171 -12.00 7.01 -5.74
C GLU A 171 -10.84 6.48 -6.57
N VAL A 172 -10.69 5.15 -6.59
CA VAL A 172 -9.70 4.48 -7.44
C VAL A 172 -10.37 3.35 -8.20
N TYR A 173 -10.17 3.33 -9.51
CA TYR A 173 -10.65 2.31 -10.41
C TYR A 173 -9.47 1.57 -11.05
N TYR A 174 -9.67 0.28 -11.28
CA TYR A 174 -8.82 -0.53 -12.14
C TYR A 174 -9.52 -0.73 -13.48
N GLN A 175 -8.79 -0.51 -14.58
CA GLN A 175 -9.27 -0.88 -15.91
C GLN A 175 -8.49 -2.11 -16.41
N ASP A 176 -9.22 -3.17 -16.74
CA ASP A 176 -8.64 -4.37 -17.34
C ASP A 176 -8.31 -4.17 -18.83
N LYS A 177 -7.68 -5.19 -19.44
CA LYS A 177 -7.34 -5.18 -20.87
C LYS A 177 -8.56 -5.14 -21.79
N ASN A 178 -9.75 -5.46 -21.29
CA ASN A 178 -11.02 -5.44 -22.02
C ASN A 178 -11.78 -4.11 -21.82
N ASN A 179 -11.13 -3.09 -21.27
CA ASN A 179 -11.71 -1.79 -20.92
C ASN A 179 -12.81 -1.83 -19.85
N LYS A 180 -12.98 -2.95 -19.13
CA LYS A 180 -13.91 -3.01 -18.00
C LYS A 180 -13.32 -2.29 -16.80
N LEU A 181 -14.12 -1.42 -16.18
CA LEU A 181 -13.75 -0.69 -14.98
C LEU A 181 -14.30 -1.41 -13.74
N ALA A 182 -13.45 -1.59 -12.74
CA ALA A 182 -13.83 -2.04 -11.41
C ALA A 182 -13.46 -0.97 -10.39
N LYS A 183 -14.42 -0.55 -9.56
CA LYS A 183 -14.16 0.36 -8.44
C LYS A 183 -13.44 -0.41 -7.33
N ILE A 184 -12.27 0.07 -6.93
CA ILE A 184 -11.46 -0.51 -5.86
C ILE A 184 -11.73 0.20 -4.54
N ARG A 185 -11.78 1.54 -4.57
CA ARG A 185 -12.03 2.42 -3.43
C ARG A 185 -13.02 3.51 -3.83
#